data_AF-A0A0K3C563-F1
#
_entry.id   AF-A0A0K3C563-F1
#
_cell.length_a   1.000
_cell.length_b   1.000
_cell.length_c   1.000
_cell.angle_alpha   90.00
_cell.angle_beta   90.00
_cell.angle_gamma   90.00
#
_symmetry.space_group_name_H-M   'P 1'
#
loop_
_entity.id
_entity.type
_entity.pdbx_description
1 polymer ?
#
loop_
_entity_poly.entity_id
_entity_poly.type
_entity_poly.pdbx_seq_one_letter_code
_entity_poly.pdbx_strand_id
1 'polypeptide(L)'
;MLSSVRTALRRAASPQQVRLASTESAAQKAQQAASSAQATAQQALAGVSKSAGNLLGSYKEPVLYNVRPPACAVAAAVAREFAKQVYVAEQLAPPSFAQFSYTFRHFFQQAPSPSFWKELYKSGEYKRWLLYGVEAYGIFKLGEMIGRRHMVGYKLEDPHTAKLT
;
A
#
# COMPACT_ATOMS: atom_id res chain seq x y z
N MET A 1 -2.78 -78.16 -2.51
CA MET A 1 -4.12 -77.77 -3.00
C MET A 1 -3.95 -76.43 -3.74
N LEU A 2 -3.40 -76.44 -4.96
CA LEU A 2 -4.11 -76.41 -6.27
C LEU A 2 -4.89 -75.09 -6.48
N SER A 3 -4.33 -74.11 -7.21
CA SER A 3 -4.51 -73.82 -8.67
C SER A 3 -5.83 -73.09 -8.99
N SER A 4 -5.80 -71.84 -9.47
CA SER A 4 -6.19 -71.39 -10.83
C SER A 4 -6.88 -70.00 -10.68
N VAL A 5 -6.87 -69.01 -11.57
CA VAL A 5 -6.51 -68.87 -12.99
C VAL A 5 -6.42 -67.36 -13.30
N ARG A 6 -5.47 -66.98 -14.17
CA ARG A 6 -5.29 -65.63 -14.76
C ARG A 6 -6.43 -65.31 -15.75
N THR A 7 -6.38 -64.13 -16.38
CA THR A 7 -7.11 -63.69 -17.60
C THR A 7 -8.44 -62.96 -17.26
N ALA A 8 -8.75 -61.74 -17.69
CA ALA A 8 -8.37 -61.01 -18.88
C ALA A 8 -8.32 -59.49 -18.64
N LEU A 9 -7.11 -58.93 -18.74
CA LEU A 9 -6.92 -57.58 -19.25
C LEU A 9 -6.72 -57.75 -20.76
N ARG A 10 -7.58 -57.13 -21.59
CA ARG A 10 -7.50 -56.87 -23.06
C ARG A 10 -8.68 -57.40 -23.89
N ARG A 11 -9.14 -56.50 -24.78
CA ARG A 11 -10.19 -56.58 -25.84
C ARG A 11 -11.61 -56.35 -25.31
N ALA A 12 -12.38 -55.39 -25.81
CA ALA A 12 -12.42 -54.85 -27.16
C ALA A 12 -12.64 -53.33 -27.18
N ALA A 13 -11.88 -52.66 -28.05
CA ALA A 13 -12.31 -51.43 -28.68
C ALA A 13 -13.43 -51.78 -29.67
N SER A 14 -14.58 -51.16 -29.52
CA SER A 14 -15.57 -50.99 -30.57
C SER A 14 -15.93 -49.49 -30.62
N PRO A 15 -15.65 -48.78 -31.72
CA PRO A 15 -16.14 -47.43 -31.90
C PRO A 15 -17.61 -47.54 -32.32
N GLN A 16 -18.54 -47.52 -31.37
CA GLN A 16 -19.94 -47.30 -31.71
C GLN A 16 -20.15 -45.83 -31.99
N GLN A 17 -20.07 -45.54 -33.29
CA GLN A 17 -20.54 -44.34 -33.97
C GLN A 17 -21.84 -43.84 -33.33
N VAL A 18 -21.76 -42.79 -32.51
CA VAL A 18 -22.94 -41.98 -32.23
C VAL A 18 -23.12 -41.09 -33.44
N ARG A 19 -24.01 -41.56 -34.33
CA ARG A 19 -24.49 -40.82 -35.48
C ARG A 19 -24.94 -39.43 -35.02
N LEU A 20 -24.34 -38.40 -35.61
CA LEU A 20 -24.94 -37.07 -35.68
C LEU A 20 -26.28 -37.21 -36.41
N ALA A 21 -27.37 -37.28 -35.65
CA ALA A 21 -28.72 -37.11 -36.15
C ALA A 21 -29.31 -35.90 -35.41
N SER A 22 -29.17 -34.73 -36.05
CA SER A 22 -30.11 -33.61 -36.00
C SER A 22 -31.22 -33.69 -34.94
N THR A 23 -31.00 -33.05 -33.80
CA THR A 23 -32.06 -32.66 -32.84
C THR A 23 -31.81 -31.25 -32.33
N GLU A 24 -31.87 -30.27 -33.24
CA GLU A 24 -31.87 -28.83 -32.92
C GLU A 24 -32.98 -28.46 -31.90
N SER A 25 -34.03 -29.28 -31.75
CA SER A 25 -35.16 -29.06 -30.85
C SER A 25 -35.03 -29.64 -29.43
N ALA A 26 -34.09 -30.55 -29.17
CA ALA A 26 -33.90 -31.14 -27.82
C ALA A 26 -32.93 -30.31 -26.97
N ALA A 27 -31.89 -29.75 -27.60
CA ALA A 27 -30.93 -28.85 -26.95
C ALA A 27 -31.59 -27.54 -26.50
N GLN A 28 -32.53 -26.98 -27.27
CA GLN A 28 -33.23 -25.74 -26.93
C GLN A 28 -34.17 -25.90 -25.73
N LYS A 29 -34.83 -27.05 -25.57
CA LYS A 29 -35.69 -27.33 -24.40
C LYS A 29 -34.88 -27.57 -23.12
N ALA A 30 -33.70 -28.20 -23.23
CA ALA A 30 -32.78 -28.33 -22.11
C ALA A 30 -32.20 -26.98 -21.67
N GLN A 31 -31.88 -26.10 -22.62
CA GLN A 31 -31.37 -24.75 -22.34
C GLN A 31 -32.45 -23.86 -21.68
N GLN A 32 -33.71 -23.97 -22.11
CA GLN A 32 -34.83 -23.24 -21.51
C GLN A 32 -35.14 -23.71 -20.08
N ALA A 33 -35.11 -25.01 -19.82
CA ALA A 33 -35.30 -25.55 -18.46
C ALA A 33 -34.15 -25.20 -17.50
N ALA A 34 -32.90 -25.13 -18.00
CA ALA A 34 -31.76 -24.68 -17.21
C ALA A 34 -31.84 -23.17 -16.89
N SER A 35 -32.27 -22.35 -17.84
CA SER A 35 -32.38 -20.90 -17.65
C SER A 35 -33.48 -20.49 -16.67
N SER A 36 -34.62 -21.20 -16.63
CA SER A 36 -35.70 -20.95 -15.67
C SER A 36 -35.36 -21.45 -14.26
N ALA A 37 -34.64 -22.58 -14.14
CA ALA A 37 -34.11 -23.05 -12.87
C ALA A 37 -33.06 -22.10 -12.30
N GLN A 38 -32.22 -21.51 -13.16
CA GLN A 38 -31.18 -20.57 -12.76
C GLN A 38 -31.74 -19.22 -12.29
N ALA A 39 -32.78 -18.70 -12.95
CA ALA A 39 -33.47 -17.48 -12.53
C ALA A 39 -34.15 -17.64 -11.15
N THR A 40 -34.75 -18.81 -10.90
CA THR A 40 -35.42 -19.13 -9.63
C THR A 40 -34.40 -19.34 -8.51
N ALA A 41 -33.29 -20.03 -8.81
CA ALA A 41 -32.17 -20.19 -7.87
C ALA A 41 -31.51 -18.86 -7.52
N GLN A 42 -31.36 -17.94 -8.49
CA GLN A 42 -30.84 -16.59 -8.25
C GLN A 42 -31.77 -15.75 -7.38
N GLN A 43 -33.09 -15.87 -7.52
CA GLN A 43 -34.04 -15.17 -6.65
C GLN A 43 -34.05 -15.72 -5.22
N ALA A 44 -33.94 -17.04 -5.04
CA ALA A 44 -33.84 -17.66 -3.73
C ALA A 44 -32.53 -17.30 -3.01
N LEU A 45 -31.41 -17.30 -3.74
CA LEU A 45 -30.10 -16.87 -3.25
C LEU A 45 -30.08 -15.35 -2.95
N ALA A 46 -30.77 -14.53 -3.75
CA ALA A 46 -30.92 -13.10 -3.48
C ALA A 46 -31.72 -12.82 -2.20
N GLY A 47 -32.76 -13.60 -1.90
CA GLY A 47 -33.52 -13.46 -0.65
C GLY A 47 -32.71 -13.83 0.60
N VAL A 48 -31.95 -14.92 0.54
CA VAL A 48 -31.08 -15.36 1.65
C VAL A 48 -29.90 -14.41 1.87
N SER A 49 -29.33 -13.87 0.79
CA SER A 49 -28.26 -12.87 0.88
C SER A 49 -28.68 -11.56 1.54
N LYS A 50 -29.95 -11.13 1.37
CA LYS A 50 -30.48 -9.91 1.98
C LYS A 50 -30.71 -10.05 3.48
N SER A 51 -31.23 -11.20 3.94
CA SER A 51 -31.44 -11.43 5.38
C SER A 51 -30.13 -11.68 6.14
N ALA A 52 -29.16 -12.37 5.54
CA ALA A 52 -27.84 -12.54 6.14
C ALA A 52 -27.03 -11.22 6.18
N GLY A 53 -27.19 -10.37 5.18
CA GLY A 53 -26.56 -9.04 5.13
C GLY A 53 -27.06 -8.07 6.20
N ASN A 54 -28.35 -8.13 6.56
CA ASN A 54 -28.93 -7.24 7.58
C ASN A 54 -28.55 -7.61 9.02
N LEU A 55 -28.26 -8.88 9.32
CA LEU A 55 -27.85 -9.35 10.65
C LEU A 55 -26.34 -9.22 10.91
N LEU A 56 -25.52 -9.23 9.85
CA LEU A 56 -24.07 -8.94 9.91
C LEU A 56 -23.76 -7.43 9.79
N GLY A 57 -24.78 -6.58 9.58
CA GLY A 57 -24.64 -5.13 9.42
C GLY A 57 -24.41 -4.38 10.74
N SER A 58 -24.89 -4.89 11.88
CA SER A 58 -24.82 -4.22 13.19
C SER A 58 -23.47 -4.32 13.91
N TYR A 59 -22.51 -5.10 13.38
CA TYR A 59 -21.12 -5.18 13.88
C TYR A 59 -20.09 -4.57 12.90
N LYS A 60 -20.55 -3.84 11.88
CA LYS A 60 -19.71 -3.24 10.83
C LYS A 60 -19.62 -1.71 10.93
N GLU A 61 -19.43 -1.16 12.12
CA GLU A 61 -18.90 0.20 12.30
C GLU A 61 -17.81 0.17 13.39
N PRO A 62 -16.57 0.62 13.12
CA PRO A 62 -16.21 1.75 12.26
C PRO A 62 -15.10 1.37 11.24
N VAL A 63 -15.47 0.91 10.05
CA VAL A 63 -14.52 0.83 8.91
C VAL A 63 -15.02 1.64 7.71
N LEU A 64 -16.06 2.43 7.92
CA LEU A 64 -16.59 3.35 6.94
C LEU A 64 -16.21 4.78 7.34
N TYR A 65 -14.94 5.11 7.10
CA TYR A 65 -14.63 6.36 6.42
C TYR A 65 -14.50 6.06 4.91
N ASN A 66 -15.65 5.62 4.37
CA ASN A 66 -16.10 5.78 2.98
C ASN A 66 -15.49 4.87 1.88
N VAL A 67 -16.37 4.01 1.35
CA VAL A 67 -16.45 3.51 -0.04
C VAL A 67 -15.14 3.01 -0.65
N ARG A 68 -14.91 1.68 -0.58
CA ARG A 68 -13.89 0.91 -1.33
C ARG A 68 -12.64 1.73 -1.73
N PRO A 69 -11.77 2.10 -0.78
CA PRO A 69 -10.49 2.71 -1.10
C PRO A 69 -9.56 1.65 -1.73
N PRO A 70 -8.70 2.01 -2.70
CA PRO A 70 -7.66 1.10 -3.18
C PRO A 70 -6.76 0.69 -2.00
N ALA A 71 -6.22 -0.53 -2.00
CA ALA A 71 -5.39 -1.06 -0.90
C ALA A 71 -4.24 -0.10 -0.46
N CYS A 72 -3.76 0.75 -1.36
CA CYS A 72 -2.78 1.78 -1.06
C CYS A 72 -3.28 2.87 -0.09
N ALA A 73 -4.57 3.17 -0.04
CA ALA A 73 -5.13 4.17 0.87
C ALA A 73 -5.11 3.68 2.33
N VAL A 74 -5.29 2.38 2.56
CA VAL A 74 -5.17 1.78 3.90
C VAL A 74 -3.72 1.79 4.36
N ALA A 75 -2.78 1.41 3.48
CA ALA A 75 -1.35 1.48 3.78
C ALA A 75 -0.89 2.93 4.06
N ALA A 76 -1.38 3.90 3.30
CA ALA A 76 -1.10 5.32 3.53
C ALA A 76 -1.69 5.83 4.84
N ALA A 77 -2.90 5.41 5.21
CA ALA A 77 -3.52 5.78 6.47
C ALA A 77 -2.75 5.20 7.67
N VAL A 78 -2.36 3.93 7.60
CA VAL A 78 -1.53 3.28 8.64
C VAL A 78 -0.16 3.94 8.73
N ALA A 79 0.51 4.19 7.59
CA ALA A 79 1.79 4.89 7.56
C ALA A 79 1.70 6.31 8.15
N ARG A 80 0.58 7.02 7.93
CA ARG A 80 0.33 8.33 8.54
C ARG A 80 0.24 8.24 10.06
N GLU A 81 -0.48 7.26 10.61
CA GLU A 81 -0.57 7.09 12.07
C GLU A 81 0.78 6.71 12.68
N PHE A 82 1.55 5.83 12.03
CA PHE A 82 2.93 5.55 12.44
C PHE A 82 3.82 6.81 12.38
N ALA A 83 3.71 7.61 11.32
CA ALA A 83 4.45 8.86 11.22
C ALA A 83 4.13 9.84 12.34
N LYS A 84 2.86 9.91 12.80
CA LYS A 84 2.49 10.72 13.98
C LYS A 84 3.12 10.21 15.26
N GLN A 85 3.12 8.89 15.47
CA GLN A 85 3.72 8.30 16.66
C GLN A 85 5.22 8.57 16.70
N VAL A 86 5.90 8.37 15.56
CA VAL A 86 7.32 8.69 15.41
C VAL A 86 7.56 10.19 15.62
N TYR A 87 6.73 11.08 15.08
CA TYR A 87 6.88 12.52 15.27
C TYR A 87 6.86 12.94 16.74
N VAL A 88 5.97 12.35 17.53
CA VAL A 88 5.87 12.62 18.98
C VAL A 88 7.01 11.93 19.74
N ALA A 89 7.32 10.67 19.42
CA ALA A 89 8.36 9.90 20.09
C ALA A 89 9.77 10.47 19.86
N GLU A 90 10.06 10.89 18.64
CA GLU A 90 11.35 11.46 18.23
C GLU A 90 11.45 12.97 18.51
N GLN A 91 10.43 13.56 19.15
CA GLN A 91 10.38 14.99 19.47
C GLN A 91 10.71 15.89 18.26
N LEU A 92 10.20 15.52 17.07
CA LEU A 92 10.39 16.30 15.84
C LEU A 92 9.61 17.63 15.86
N ALA A 93 8.85 17.88 16.93
CA ALA A 93 8.22 19.16 17.17
C ALA A 93 9.26 20.25 17.44
N PRO A 94 9.04 21.48 16.92
CA PRO A 94 9.93 22.57 17.22
C PRO A 94 9.97 22.80 18.74
N PRO A 95 11.17 22.95 19.33
CA PRO A 95 11.31 23.20 20.76
C PRO A 95 10.67 24.53 21.15
N SER A 96 10.41 24.72 22.44
CA SER A 96 9.90 26.00 22.92
C SER A 96 10.93 27.13 22.66
N PHE A 97 10.43 28.34 22.44
CA PHE A 97 11.29 29.52 22.24
C PHE A 97 12.28 29.74 23.41
N ALA A 98 11.87 29.41 24.63
CA ALA A 98 12.72 29.49 25.81
C ALA A 98 13.92 28.52 25.70
N GLN A 99 13.68 27.25 25.34
CA GLN A 99 14.74 26.26 25.15
C GLN A 99 15.69 26.65 24.01
N PHE A 100 15.15 27.14 22.90
CA PHE A 100 15.95 27.62 21.78
C PHE A 100 16.88 28.75 22.23
N SER A 101 16.33 29.81 22.83
CA SER A 101 17.12 30.95 23.28
C SER A 101 18.18 30.57 24.32
N TYR A 102 17.85 29.66 25.23
CA TYR A 102 18.78 29.15 26.24
C TYR A 102 19.97 28.42 25.58
N THR A 103 19.72 27.46 24.70
CA THR A 103 20.78 26.68 24.04
C THR A 103 21.70 27.57 23.21
N PHE A 104 21.15 28.54 22.47
CA PHE A 104 21.96 29.49 21.70
C PHE A 104 22.84 30.36 22.61
N ARG A 105 22.27 30.92 23.68
CA ARG A 105 23.03 31.74 24.63
C ARG A 105 24.15 30.94 25.28
N HIS A 106 23.86 29.72 25.71
CA HIS A 106 24.83 28.81 26.30
C HIS A 106 25.96 28.46 25.33
N PHE A 107 25.64 28.13 24.08
CA PHE A 107 26.64 27.87 23.05
C PHE A 107 27.52 29.10 22.78
N PHE A 108 26.93 30.28 22.63
CA PHE A 108 27.68 31.53 22.40
C PHE A 108 28.61 31.88 23.56
N GLN A 109 28.25 31.52 24.80
CA GLN A 109 29.12 31.71 25.96
C GLN A 109 30.30 30.73 25.98
N GLN A 110 30.13 29.52 25.45
CA GLN A 110 31.15 28.47 25.45
C GLN A 110 32.06 28.50 24.22
N ALA A 111 31.58 28.98 23.07
CA ALA A 111 32.31 29.04 21.81
C ALA A 111 33.67 29.76 21.86
N PRO A 112 33.86 30.86 22.63
CA PRO A 112 35.16 31.52 22.76
C PRO A 112 36.20 30.70 23.55
N SER A 113 35.76 29.70 24.31
CA SER A 113 36.65 28.94 25.19
C SER A 113 37.43 27.89 24.38
N PRO A 114 38.78 27.90 24.42
CA PRO A 114 39.59 26.91 23.71
C PRO A 114 39.51 25.51 24.34
N SER A 115 39.08 25.42 25.60
CA SER A 115 38.81 24.16 26.30
C SER A 115 37.65 23.39 25.66
N PHE A 116 36.57 24.09 25.29
CA PHE A 116 35.39 23.50 24.64
C PHE A 116 35.77 22.75 23.34
N TRP A 117 36.57 23.40 22.48
CA TRP A 117 37.03 22.77 21.24
C TRP A 117 37.97 21.58 21.48
N LYS A 118 38.89 21.69 22.45
CA LYS A 118 39.78 20.58 22.82
C LYS A 118 39.01 19.37 23.34
N GLU A 119 37.98 19.62 24.15
CA GLU A 119 37.10 18.57 24.66
C GLU A 119 36.30 17.91 23.55
N LEU A 120 35.76 18.70 22.61
CA LEU A 120 35.04 18.20 21.43
C LEU A 120 35.90 17.27 20.54
N TYR A 121 37.19 17.59 20.37
CA TYR A 121 38.12 16.72 19.65
C TYR A 121 38.48 15.47 20.44
N LYS A 122 38.68 15.58 21.76
CA LYS A 122 39.01 14.44 22.62
C LYS A 122 37.85 13.46 22.80
N SER A 123 36.62 13.97 22.92
CA SER A 123 35.41 13.17 23.07
C SER A 123 34.99 12.48 21.76
N GLY A 124 35.48 12.98 20.62
CA GLY A 124 35.08 12.48 19.29
C GLY A 124 33.70 12.96 18.85
N GLU A 125 33.07 13.87 19.60
CA GLU A 125 31.73 14.38 19.31
C GLU A 125 31.67 15.22 18.03
N TYR A 126 32.81 15.70 17.53
CA TYR A 126 32.89 16.41 16.25
C TYR A 126 32.26 15.61 15.08
N LYS A 127 32.26 14.27 15.13
CA LYS A 127 31.62 13.42 14.11
C LYS A 127 30.10 13.58 14.10
N ARG A 128 29.50 13.64 15.29
CA ARG A 128 28.07 13.84 15.47
C ARG A 128 27.66 15.25 15.04
N TRP A 129 28.47 16.25 15.38
CA TRP A 129 28.27 17.63 14.93
C TRP A 129 28.35 17.76 13.41
N LEU A 130 29.28 17.05 12.77
CA LEU A 130 29.40 17.03 11.32
C LEU A 130 28.18 16.38 10.67
N LEU A 131 27.70 15.25 11.21
CA LEU A 131 26.48 14.62 10.73
C LEU A 131 25.27 15.56 10.85
N TYR A 132 25.12 16.23 12.00
CA TYR A 132 24.09 17.26 12.19
C TYR A 132 24.24 18.45 11.26
N GLY A 133 25.47 18.85 10.91
CA GLY A 133 25.72 19.88 9.91
C GLY A 133 25.22 19.47 8.52
N VAL A 134 25.47 18.22 8.12
CA VAL A 134 24.97 17.67 6.85
C VAL A 134 23.44 17.57 6.85
N GLU A 135 22.86 17.12 7.96
CA GLU A 135 21.41 17.04 8.13
C GLU A 135 20.75 18.43 8.07
N ALA A 136 21.29 19.42 8.80
CA ALA A 136 20.83 20.79 8.77
C ALA A 136 20.92 21.41 7.36
N TYR A 137 22.00 21.12 6.62
CA TYR A 137 22.14 21.53 5.23
C TYR A 137 21.07 20.88 4.32
N GLY A 138 20.75 19.61 4.55
CA GLY A 138 19.66 18.91 3.86
C GLY A 138 18.30 19.57 4.11
N ILE A 139 17.97 19.87 5.38
CA ILE A 139 16.73 20.57 5.75
C ILE A 139 16.69 21.97 5.15
N PHE A 140 17.81 22.70 5.12
CA PHE A 140 17.91 24.01 4.49
C PHE A 140 17.55 23.95 3.00
N LYS A 141 18.11 22.98 2.26
CA LYS A 141 17.79 22.78 0.84
C LYS A 141 16.35 22.34 0.62
N LEU A 142 15.78 21.55 1.53
CA LEU A 142 14.34 21.24 1.52
C LEU A 142 13.49 22.50 1.69
N GLY A 143 13.89 23.39 2.60
CA GLY A 143 13.27 24.71 2.75
C GLY A 143 13.36 25.56 1.48
N GLU A 144 14.49 25.55 0.78
CA GLU A 144 14.67 26.24 -0.50
C GLU A 144 13.74 25.67 -1.60
N MET A 145 13.55 24.35 -1.65
CA MET A 145 12.59 23.70 -2.57
C MET A 145 11.14 24.08 -2.26
N ILE A 146 10.75 24.08 -0.99
CA ILE A 146 9.39 24.46 -0.55
C ILE A 146 9.15 25.95 -0.82
N GLY A 147 10.12 26.82 -0.49
CA GLY A 147 10.04 28.26 -0.70
C GLY A 147 9.91 28.64 -2.17
N ARG A 148 10.63 27.94 -3.06
CA ARG A 148 10.50 28.13 -4.52
C ARG A 148 9.37 27.32 -5.16
N ARG A 149 8.72 26.43 -4.40
CA ARG A 149 7.69 25.47 -4.89
C ARG A 149 8.14 24.69 -6.13
N HIS A 150 9.44 24.42 -6.24
CA HIS A 150 10.04 23.78 -7.41
C HIS A 150 11.08 22.76 -6.97
N MET A 151 10.96 21.53 -7.47
CA MET A 151 11.78 20.40 -7.00
C MET A 151 13.09 20.23 -7.79
N VAL A 152 13.14 20.58 -9.08
CA VAL A 152 14.33 20.32 -9.93
C VAL A 152 14.55 21.44 -10.95
N GLY A 153 15.73 22.07 -10.93
CA GLY A 153 16.19 22.99 -11.98
C GLY A 153 15.60 24.40 -11.91
N TYR A 154 16.11 25.32 -12.71
CA TYR A 154 15.41 26.58 -13.03
C TYR A 154 14.65 26.35 -14.34
N LYS A 155 13.50 27.02 -14.54
CA LYS A 155 12.92 27.12 -15.88
C LYS A 155 13.86 27.97 -16.71
N LEU A 156 14.75 27.32 -17.45
CA LEU A 156 15.52 27.95 -18.51
C LEU A 156 14.60 27.96 -19.73
N GLU A 157 14.21 29.15 -20.18
CA GLU A 157 13.64 29.33 -21.52
C GLU A 157 14.78 29.20 -22.53
N ASP A 158 15.26 27.96 -22.73
CA ASP A 158 16.22 27.69 -23.78
C ASP A 158 15.49 27.72 -25.13
N PRO A 159 15.95 28.49 -26.13
CA PRO A 159 15.31 28.58 -27.45
C PRO A 159 15.26 27.23 -28.19
N HIS A 160 16.03 26.24 -27.75
CA HIS A 160 15.99 24.86 -28.27
C HIS A 160 14.77 24.06 -27.80
N THR A 161 14.25 24.33 -26.60
CA THR A 161 13.17 23.55 -25.97
C THR A 161 11.79 24.06 -26.41
N ALA A 162 11.69 25.32 -26.85
CA ALA A 162 10.46 25.94 -27.33
C ALA A 162 9.92 25.34 -28.64
N LYS A 163 10.73 24.61 -29.41
CA LYS A 163 10.32 24.01 -30.70
C LYS A 163 9.69 22.61 -30.58
N LEU A 164 9.61 22.06 -29.36
CA LEU A 164 9.12 20.71 -29.10
C LEU A 164 7.75 20.68 -28.41
N THR A 165 7.07 21.83 -28.33
CA THR A 165 5.70 21.99 -27.83
C THR A 165 4.83 22.53 -28.96
#